data_AF-A0A178YHS4-F1
#
_entry.id   AF-A0A178YHS4-F1
#
_cell.length_a   1.000
_cell.length_b   1.000
_cell.length_c   1.000
_cell.angle_alpha   90.00
_cell.angle_beta   90.00
_cell.angle_gamma   90.00
#
_symmetry.space_group_name_H-M   'P 1'
#
loop_
_entity.id
_entity.type
_entity.pdbx_description
1 polymer ?
#
loop_
_entity_poly.entity_id
_entity_poly.type
_entity_poly.pdbx_seq_one_letter_code
_entity_poly.pdbx_strand_id
1 'polypeptide(L)'
;MPYLLFVSRRDINRNVIDLSYDKISDYSGISRKKIPDALTFLSVNGLIRSERQRSDINDFAVSNSYRLSFLESYRHGGTTGRAEIDAVRAQNEF
;
A
#
# COMPACT_ATOMS: atom_id res chain seq x y z
N MET A 1 9.18 -12.86 5.73
CA MET A 1 8.21 -12.00 6.43
C MET A 1 7.47 -11.13 5.40
N PRO A 2 6.11 -11.14 5.34
CA PRO A 2 5.36 -10.52 4.24
C PRO A 2 5.35 -8.98 4.26
N TYR A 3 5.63 -8.36 5.41
CA TYR A 3 5.63 -6.90 5.55
C TYR A 3 6.64 -6.20 4.61
N LEU A 4 7.89 -6.67 4.55
CA LEU A 4 8.90 -6.07 3.67
C LEU A 4 8.59 -6.28 2.18
N LEU A 5 7.96 -7.40 1.84
CA LEU A 5 7.45 -7.62 0.48
C LEU A 5 6.44 -6.54 0.11
N PHE A 6 5.53 -6.22 1.04
CA PHE A 6 4.48 -5.22 0.82
C PHE A 6 5.07 -3.83 0.66
N VAL A 7 6.05 -3.46 1.48
CA VAL A 7 6.81 -2.19 1.33
C VAL A 7 7.47 -2.11 -0.05
N SER A 8 8.10 -3.20 -0.52
CA SER A 8 8.84 -3.21 -1.79
C SER A 8 7.97 -3.23 -3.05
N ARG A 9 6.71 -3.66 -2.96
CA ARG A 9 5.80 -3.84 -4.12
C ARG A 9 4.61 -2.89 -4.14
N ARG A 10 4.58 -1.95 -3.20
CA ARG A 10 3.52 -0.95 -3.13
C ARG A 10 3.61 0.04 -4.28
N ASP A 11 2.47 0.36 -4.87
CA ASP A 11 2.28 1.56 -5.69
C ASP A 11 2.45 2.81 -4.81
N ILE A 12 3.52 3.57 -5.05
CA ILE A 12 3.90 4.76 -4.29
C ILE A 12 2.83 5.87 -4.37
N ASN A 13 2.13 5.97 -5.49
CA ASN A 13 1.11 7.00 -5.71
C ASN A 13 -0.18 6.68 -4.97
N ARG A 14 -0.56 5.40 -4.93
CA ARG A 14 -1.83 4.97 -4.35
C ARG A 14 -1.72 4.44 -2.93
N ASN A 15 -0.52 4.09 -2.48
CA ASN A 15 -0.26 3.27 -1.29
C ASN A 15 -1.02 1.93 -1.29
N VAL A 16 -1.16 1.31 -2.46
CA VAL A 16 -1.86 0.02 -2.63
C VAL A 16 -0.90 -1.05 -3.12
N ILE A 17 -1.12 -2.28 -2.70
CA ILE A 17 -0.38 -3.48 -3.09
C ILE A 17 -1.40 -4.48 -3.62
N ASP A 18 -1.33 -4.80 -4.91
CA ASP A 18 -2.17 -5.83 -5.52
C ASP A 18 -1.35 -7.11 -5.68
N LEU A 19 -1.60 -8.10 -4.81
CA LEU A 19 -0.88 -9.37 -4.84
C LEU A 19 -1.81 -10.54 -4.50
N SER A 20 -1.75 -11.58 -5.33
CA SER A 20 -2.37 -12.86 -5.02
C SER A 20 -1.58 -13.62 -3.95
N TYR A 21 -2.22 -14.59 -3.30
CA TYR A 21 -1.54 -15.45 -2.34
C TYR A 21 -0.41 -16.26 -2.98
N ASP A 22 -0.51 -16.64 -4.27
CA ASP A 22 0.58 -17.30 -4.98
C ASP A 22 1.80 -16.40 -5.06
N LYS A 23 1.61 -15.14 -5.49
CA LYS A 23 2.71 -14.18 -5.59
C LYS A 23 3.33 -13.84 -4.24
N ILE A 24 2.53 -13.76 -3.18
CA ILE A 24 3.06 -13.59 -1.82
C ILE A 24 3.92 -14.80 -1.43
N SER A 25 3.46 -16.02 -1.74
CA SER A 25 4.22 -17.26 -1.47
C SER A 25 5.54 -17.25 -2.23
N ASP A 26 5.50 -17.00 -3.55
CA ASP A 26 6.67 -16.99 -4.43
C ASP A 26 7.72 -15.97 -3.99
N TYR A 27 7.29 -14.75 -3.65
CA TYR A 27 8.22 -13.66 -3.34
C TYR A 27 8.70 -13.63 -1.89
N SER A 28 7.96 -14.22 -0.95
CA SER A 28 8.33 -14.20 0.47
C SER A 28 8.87 -15.54 0.99
N GLY A 29 8.74 -16.62 0.21
CA GLY A 29 9.07 -17.99 0.63
C GLY A 29 8.13 -18.57 1.70
N ILE A 30 7.08 -17.84 2.09
CA ILE A 30 6.10 -18.28 3.08
C ILE A 30 5.11 -19.21 2.39
N SER A 31 4.87 -20.39 2.98
CA SER A 31 3.85 -21.31 2.46
C SER A 31 2.50 -20.61 2.31
N ARG A 32 1.83 -20.84 1.18
CA ARG A 32 0.46 -20.33 0.92
C ARG A 32 -0.51 -20.57 2.09
N LYS A 33 -0.37 -21.69 2.81
CA LYS A 33 -1.19 -22.04 3.98
C LYS A 33 -1.00 -21.10 5.18
N LYS A 34 0.17 -20.46 5.29
CA LYS A 34 0.54 -19.54 6.37
C LYS A 34 0.27 -18.07 6.05
N ILE A 35 -0.07 -17.76 4.80
CA ILE A 35 -0.36 -16.39 4.37
C ILE A 35 -1.57 -15.80 5.13
N PRO A 36 -2.70 -16.49 5.30
CA PRO A 36 -3.82 -15.96 6.07
C PRO A 36 -3.43 -15.60 7.51
N ASP A 37 -2.68 -16.47 8.19
CA ASP A 37 -2.18 -16.22 9.55
C ASP A 37 -1.29 -14.96 9.58
N ALA A 38 -0.38 -14.83 8.63
CA ALA A 38 0.53 -13.69 8.54
C ALA A 38 -0.20 -12.38 8.21
N LEU A 39 -1.18 -12.41 7.31
CA LEU A 39 -2.03 -11.26 7.00
C LEU A 39 -2.87 -10.85 8.22
N THR A 40 -3.41 -11.82 8.94
CA THR A 40 -4.18 -11.60 10.17
C THR A 40 -3.30 -10.95 11.23
N PHE A 41 -2.10 -11.48 11.44
CA PHE A 41 -1.12 -10.90 12.35
C PHE A 41 -0.82 -9.44 12.00
N LEU A 42 -0.52 -9.13 10.75
CA LEU A 42 -0.24 -7.75 10.31
C LEU A 42 -1.47 -6.84 10.45
N SER A 43 -2.66 -7.34 10.15
CA SER A 43 -3.91 -6.56 10.23
C SER A 43 -4.30 -6.27 11.67
N VAL A 44 -4.18 -7.24 12.58
CA VAL A 44 -4.49 -7.07 14.01
C VAL A 44 -3.53 -6.09 14.66
N ASN A 45 -2.26 -6.09 14.26
CA ASN A 45 -1.28 -5.09 14.70
C ASN A 45 -1.43 -3.73 13.99
N GLY A 46 -2.45 -3.58 13.14
CA GLY A 46 -2.73 -2.32 12.44
C GLY A 46 -1.67 -1.94 11.41
N LEU A 47 -0.78 -2.84 11.00
CA LEU A 47 0.28 -2.57 10.03
C LEU A 47 -0.22 -2.53 8.58
N ILE A 48 -1.29 -3.28 8.31
CA ILE A 48 -1.93 -3.32 6.99
C ILE A 48 -3.45 -3.18 7.11
N ARG A 49 -4.08 -2.74 6.02
CA ARG A 49 -5.52 -2.79 5.78
C ARG A 49 -5.77 -3.62 4.52
N SER A 50 -6.66 -4.60 4.54
CA SER A 50 -7.08 -5.28 3.30
C SER A 50 -8.24 -4.54 2.65
N GLU A 51 -8.15 -4.27 1.37
CA GLU A 51 -9.21 -3.72 0.54
C GLU A 51 -9.57 -4.76 -0.54
N ARG A 52 -10.86 -4.88 -0.87
CA ARG A 52 -11.25 -5.61 -2.09
C ARG A 52 -11.34 -4.59 -3.22
N GLN A 53 -10.36 -4.61 -4.11
CA GLN A 53 -10.46 -3.86 -5.36
C GLN A 53 -11.03 -4.79 -6.44
N ARG A 54 -12.17 -4.39 -7.03
CA ARG A 54 -12.63 -4.98 -8.29
C ARG A 54 -11.61 -4.61 -9.36
N SER A 55 -11.16 -5.59 -10.15
CA SER A 55 -10.20 -5.28 -11.22
C SER A 55 -10.94 -4.63 -12.39
N ASP A 56 -10.45 -3.48 -12.87
CA ASP A 56 -11.03 -2.78 -14.04
C ASP A 56 -10.77 -3.52 -15.37
N ILE A 57 -9.89 -4.53 -15.35
CA ILE A 57 -9.43 -5.27 -16.53
C ILE A 57 -10.23 -6.57 -16.73
N ASN A 58 -10.78 -7.14 -15.65
CA ASN A 58 -11.58 -8.36 -15.69
C ASN A 58 -12.59 -8.37 -14.53
N ASP A 59 -13.88 -8.24 -14.85
CA ASP A 59 -14.97 -8.22 -13.86
C ASP A 59 -15.00 -9.47 -12.94
N PHE A 60 -14.34 -10.56 -13.35
CA PHE A 60 -14.26 -11.81 -12.58
C PHE A 60 -12.97 -11.98 -11.78
N ALA A 61 -11.95 -11.14 -12.00
CA ALA A 61 -10.69 -11.22 -11.27
C ALA A 61 -10.78 -10.39 -9.97
N VAL A 62 -11.02 -11.07 -8.86
CA VAL A 62 -10.90 -10.49 -7.52
C VAL A 62 -9.43 -10.53 -7.12
N SER A 63 -8.76 -9.37 -7.18
CA SER A 63 -7.44 -9.23 -6.57
C SER A 63 -7.61 -8.85 -5.10
N ASN A 64 -6.79 -9.45 -4.24
CA ASN A 64 -6.67 -8.95 -2.88
C ASN A 64 -5.74 -7.73 -2.91
N SER A 65 -6.24 -6.61 -2.43
CA SER A 65 -5.48 -5.37 -2.32
C SER A 65 -5.12 -5.11 -0.86
N TYR A 66 -3.92 -4.60 -0.63
CA TYR A 66 -3.42 -4.29 0.71
C TYR A 66 -2.89 -2.86 0.75
N ARG A 67 -3.16 -2.17 1.86
CA ARG A 67 -2.63 -0.84 2.17
C ARG A 67 -1.68 -0.94 3.36
N LEU A 68 -0.55 -0.25 3.31
CA LEU A 68 0.29 -0.06 4.48
C LEU A 68 -0.30 1.06 5.33
N SER A 69 -0.47 0.80 6.63
CA SER A 69 -0.85 1.83 7.59
C SER A 69 0.31 2.79 7.85
N PHE A 70 -0.02 4.00 8.30
CA PHE A 70 0.94 5.05 8.68
C PHE A 70 1.85 5.53 7.54
N LEU A 71 1.48 5.22 6.30
CA LEU A 71 2.15 5.68 5.09
C LEU A 71 1.16 6.52 4.28
N GLU A 72 1.49 7.79 4.11
CA GLU A 72 0.66 8.72 3.38
C GLU A 72 1.03 8.66 1.89
N SER A 73 0.02 8.44 1.03
CA SER A 73 0.20 8.48 -0.41
C SER A 73 0.70 9.86 -0.81
N TYR A 74 1.77 9.93 -1.61
CA TYR A 74 2.21 11.18 -2.23
C TYR A 74 2.69 12.31 -1.28
N ARG A 75 2.97 12.04 0.00
CA ARG A 75 3.71 12.97 0.88
C ARG A 75 5.15 12.57 0.98
N HIS A 76 6.00 13.30 0.28
CA HIS A 76 7.45 13.13 0.29
C HIS A 76 8.03 14.50 0.64
N GLY A 77 9.12 14.56 1.41
CA GLY A 77 9.67 15.84 1.88
C GLY A 77 9.96 16.85 0.76
N GLY A 78 10.29 16.39 -0.44
CA GLY A 78 10.52 17.23 -1.62
C GLY A 78 9.26 17.88 -2.23
N THR A 79 8.08 17.29 -2.03
CA THR A 79 6.80 17.80 -2.58
C THR A 79 6.00 18.57 -1.55
N THR A 80 5.98 18.15 -0.29
CA THR A 80 5.23 18.85 0.77
C THR A 80 5.88 20.20 1.13
N GLY A 81 7.22 20.27 1.18
CA GLY A 81 7.91 21.53 1.48
C GLY A 81 7.73 22.59 0.38
N ARG A 82 7.68 22.19 -0.90
CA ARG A 82 7.42 23.14 -2.01
C ARG A 82 5.98 23.62 -2.05
N ALA A 83 5.01 22.73 -1.81
CA ALA A 83 3.61 23.12 -1.74
C ALA A 83 3.34 24.11 -0.59
N GLU A 84 4.00 23.96 0.56
CA GLU A 84 3.93 24.94 1.65
C GLU A 84 4.57 26.28 1.28
N ILE A 85 5.74 26.28 0.61
CA ILE A 85 6.40 27.51 0.13
C ILE A 85 5.53 28.24 -0.91
N ASP A 86 4.96 27.51 -1.87
CA ASP A 86 4.10 28.09 -2.91
C ASP A 86 2.78 28.62 -2.31
N ALA A 87 2.21 27.92 -1.32
CA ALA A 87 1.02 28.38 -0.60
C ALA A 87 1.29 29.65 0.23
N VAL A 88 2.44 29.75 0.90
CA VAL A 88 2.87 30.95 1.63
C VAL A 88 3.11 32.12 0.67
N ARG A 89 3.70 31.86 -0.51
CA ARG A 89 3.92 32.88 -1.53
C ARG A 89 2.60 33.43 -2.09
N ALA A 90 1.64 32.55 -2.37
CA ALA A 90 0.31 32.95 -2.85
C ALA A 90 -0.50 33.77 -1.82
N GLN A 91 -0.27 33.56 -0.51
CA GLN A 91 -0.91 34.35 0.55
C GLN A 91 -0.31 35.75 0.75
N ASN A 92 0.96 35.94 0.39
CA ASN A 92 1.64 37.24 0.51
C ASN A 92 1.46 38.15 -0.72
N GLU A 93 0.81 37.64 -1.77
CA GLU A 93 0.48 38.40 -3.00
C GLU A 93 -0.96 38.97 -2.97
N PHE A 94 -1.67 38.88 -1.83
CA PHE A 94 -2.96 39.52 -1.56
C PHE A 94 -2.90 40.48 -0.36
#